data_AF-A0A368TW71-F1
#
_entry.id   AF-A0A368TW71-F1
#
_cell.length_a   1.000
_cell.length_b   1.000
_cell.length_c   1.000
_cell.angle_alpha   90.00
_cell.angle_beta   90.00
_cell.angle_gamma   90.00
#
_symmetry.space_group_name_H-M   'P 1'
#
loop_
_entity.id
_entity.type
_entity.pdbx_description
1 polymer ?
#
loop_
_entity_poly.entity_id
_entity_poly.type
_entity_poly.pdbx_seq_one_letter_code
_entity_poly.pdbx_strand_id
1 'polypeptide(L)'
;MKSLYRAAASLLAVTALPGCAVHADGYGYGSGYPGYERSQGLPSGHLPPPGECRIWYPDRPEGQQPPPGDCDELPYQVPPGARLIHG
;
A
#
# COMPACT_ATOMS: atom_id res chain seq x y z
N MET A 1 -18.23 -44.56 51.91
CA MET A 1 -18.36 -43.24 52.58
C MET A 1 -17.18 -42.37 52.19
N LYS A 2 -17.45 -41.12 51.76
CA LYS A 2 -16.51 -40.01 51.46
C LYS A 2 -15.69 -40.21 50.17
N SER A 3 -15.70 -39.36 49.15
CA SER A 3 -16.10 -37.95 49.10
C SER A 3 -16.24 -37.52 47.63
N LEU A 4 -17.48 -37.18 47.24
CA LEU A 4 -17.80 -36.40 46.05
C LEU A 4 -17.49 -34.93 46.34
N TYR A 5 -16.35 -34.40 45.90
CA TYR A 5 -16.15 -32.96 45.68
C TYR A 5 -15.21 -32.81 44.47
N ARG A 6 -15.71 -32.37 43.32
CA ARG A 6 -15.89 -30.94 43.02
C ARG A 6 -14.57 -30.18 43.19
N ALA A 7 -13.63 -30.41 42.29
CA ALA A 7 -12.66 -29.39 41.90
C ALA A 7 -12.85 -29.22 40.39
N ALA A 8 -13.80 -28.37 40.03
CA ALA A 8 -13.47 -27.17 39.27
C ALA A 8 -12.89 -27.54 37.91
N ALA A 9 -13.75 -27.87 36.94
CA ALA A 9 -14.11 -26.88 35.93
C ALA A 9 -12.87 -26.16 35.37
N SER A 10 -11.87 -26.94 34.95
CA SER A 10 -10.63 -26.45 34.38
C SER A 10 -10.54 -27.06 32.99
N LEU A 11 -11.03 -26.34 32.00
CA LEU A 11 -10.58 -26.32 30.60
C LEU A 11 -11.49 -25.36 29.83
N LEU A 12 -11.46 -24.10 30.25
CA LEU A 12 -11.69 -22.99 29.32
C LEU A 12 -10.49 -22.99 28.36
N ALA A 13 -10.65 -23.59 27.19
CA ALA A 13 -9.78 -23.34 26.06
C ALA A 13 -10.68 -22.95 24.89
N VAL A 14 -11.01 -21.66 24.88
CA VAL A 14 -11.61 -20.93 23.77
C VAL A 14 -10.79 -21.23 22.53
N THR A 15 -11.30 -22.07 21.63
CA THR A 15 -10.76 -22.18 20.27
C THR A 15 -11.21 -20.94 19.52
N ALA A 16 -10.47 -19.84 19.75
CA ALA A 16 -10.49 -18.69 18.87
C ALA A 16 -10.04 -19.20 17.49
N LEU A 17 -10.96 -19.25 16.53
CA LEU A 17 -10.63 -19.42 15.13
C LEU A 17 -9.56 -18.36 14.80
N PRO A 18 -8.32 -18.72 14.43
CA PRO A 18 -7.40 -17.76 13.88
C PRO A 18 -7.93 -17.44 12.49
N GLY A 19 -8.90 -16.53 12.42
CA GLY A 19 -9.29 -15.92 11.17
C GLY A 19 -8.06 -15.22 10.63
N CYS A 20 -7.65 -15.55 9.42
CA CYS A 20 -6.62 -14.80 8.73
C CYS A 20 -7.09 -13.35 8.64
N ALA A 21 -6.47 -12.45 9.40
CA ALA A 21 -6.65 -11.02 9.20
C ALA A 21 -6.04 -10.69 7.84
N VAL A 22 -6.87 -10.36 6.86
CA VAL A 22 -6.41 -9.67 5.65
C VAL A 22 -6.16 -8.23 6.06
N HIS A 23 -4.89 -7.89 6.25
CA HIS A 23 -4.48 -6.49 6.28
C HIS A 23 -4.51 -6.01 4.84
N ALA A 24 -5.50 -5.20 4.48
CA ALA A 24 -5.40 -4.38 3.29
C ALA A 24 -4.34 -3.30 3.59
N ASP A 25 -3.13 -3.50 3.12
CA ASP A 25 -2.18 -2.44 2.86
C ASP A 25 -2.84 -1.52 1.84
N GLY A 26 -3.40 -0.41 2.33
CA GLY A 26 -4.24 0.49 1.56
C GLY A 26 -3.48 1.23 0.46
N TYR A 27 -3.14 0.56 -0.64
CA TYR A 27 -2.92 1.20 -1.93
C TYR A 27 -4.30 1.59 -2.46
N GLY A 28 -4.78 2.72 -1.96
CA GLY A 28 -6.01 3.34 -2.43
C GLY A 28 -5.89 3.64 -3.92
N TYR A 29 -6.77 3.02 -4.71
CA TYR A 29 -7.12 3.57 -6.01
C TYR A 29 -7.79 4.93 -5.74
N GLY A 30 -7.00 5.99 -5.91
CA GLY A 30 -7.33 7.35 -5.50
C GLY A 30 -8.61 7.87 -6.14
N SER A 31 -9.58 8.19 -5.28
CA SER A 31 -10.74 9.01 -5.60
C SER A 31 -10.57 10.33 -4.85
N GLY A 32 -9.91 11.31 -5.48
CA GLY A 32 -9.66 12.62 -4.86
C GLY A 32 -8.73 13.51 -5.69
N TYR A 33 -9.22 14.70 -6.05
CA TYR A 33 -8.60 15.72 -6.90
C TYR A 33 -7.11 16.06 -6.58
N PRO A 34 -6.23 16.32 -7.57
CA PRO A 34 -4.86 15.85 -7.55
C PRO A 34 -3.83 17.00 -7.63
N GLY A 35 -3.35 17.47 -6.49
CA GLY A 35 -2.25 18.46 -6.48
C GLY A 35 -1.19 18.15 -5.42
N TYR A 36 -1.64 17.91 -4.20
CA TYR A 36 -0.74 17.67 -3.07
C TYR A 36 -0.24 16.22 -3.00
N GLU A 37 -1.07 15.24 -3.39
CA GLU A 37 -0.69 13.81 -3.31
C GLU A 37 0.30 13.41 -4.42
N ARG A 38 0.25 14.08 -5.58
CA ARG A 38 1.17 13.86 -6.71
C ARG A 38 2.64 14.11 -6.36
N SER A 39 2.92 14.98 -5.39
CA SER A 39 4.27 15.44 -5.05
C SER A 39 4.78 14.94 -3.69
N GLN A 40 3.98 14.20 -2.92
CA GLN A 40 4.40 13.72 -1.61
C GLN A 40 5.58 12.76 -1.72
N GLY A 41 6.76 13.20 -1.24
CA GLY A 41 8.02 12.48 -1.31
C GLY A 41 8.74 12.58 -2.65
N LEU A 42 8.23 13.37 -3.60
CA LEU A 42 8.94 13.70 -4.84
C LEU A 42 9.81 14.95 -4.61
N PRO A 43 11.13 14.91 -4.89
CA PRO A 43 11.95 16.11 -4.83
C PRO A 43 11.42 17.21 -5.77
N SER A 44 11.56 18.47 -5.37
CA SER A 44 11.14 19.60 -6.20
C SER A 44 11.81 19.54 -7.57
N GLY A 45 11.07 19.91 -8.63
CA GLY A 45 11.56 19.91 -10.01
C GLY A 45 11.62 18.55 -10.72
N HIS A 46 11.16 17.46 -10.08
CA HIS A 46 11.18 16.11 -10.67
C HIS A 46 9.84 15.63 -11.24
N LEU A 47 8.85 16.52 -11.30
CA LEU A 47 7.60 16.25 -12.00
C LEU A 47 7.86 16.10 -13.50
N PRO A 48 7.15 15.17 -14.17
CA PRO A 48 7.14 15.14 -15.62
C PRO A 48 6.52 16.43 -16.20
N PRO A 49 6.82 16.78 -17.46
CA PRO A 49 6.16 17.86 -18.18
C PRO A 49 4.63 17.76 -18.16
N PRO A 50 3.90 18.89 -18.27
CA PRO A 50 2.45 18.87 -18.36
C PRO A 50 1.95 17.97 -19.49
N GLY A 51 1.03 17.06 -19.18
CA GLY A 51 0.48 16.09 -20.14
C GLY A 51 1.26 14.78 -20.24
N GLU A 52 2.40 14.64 -19.58
CA GLU A 52 3.15 13.39 -19.49
C GLU A 52 2.99 12.72 -18.11
N CYS A 53 3.19 11.41 -18.12
CA CYS A 53 3.18 10.56 -16.94
C CYS A 53 4.56 10.01 -16.67
N ARG A 54 4.84 9.65 -15.42
CA ARG A 54 6.10 9.04 -15.02
C ARG A 54 5.89 8.02 -13.92
N ILE A 55 6.48 6.84 -14.07
CA ILE A 55 6.57 5.86 -12.99
C ILE A 55 7.69 6.27 -12.05
N TRP A 56 7.39 6.43 -10.77
CA TRP A 56 8.34 6.84 -9.74
C TRP A 56 8.59 5.72 -8.73
N TYR A 57 9.88 5.45 -8.49
CA TYR A 57 10.34 4.46 -7.52
C TYR A 57 10.90 5.17 -6.28
N PRO A 58 10.29 5.05 -5.09
CA PRO A 58 10.73 5.78 -3.91
C PRO A 58 12.12 5.38 -3.41
N ASP A 59 12.59 4.20 -3.78
CA ASP A 59 13.88 3.61 -3.41
C ASP A 59 15.02 3.93 -4.40
N ARG A 60 14.72 4.63 -5.52
CA ARG A 60 15.73 4.97 -6.53
C ARG A 60 16.16 6.44 -6.45
N PRO A 61 17.48 6.72 -6.58
CA PRO A 61 17.97 8.08 -6.78
C PRO A 61 17.36 8.73 -8.03
N GLU A 62 17.25 10.05 -8.03
CA GLU A 62 16.63 10.85 -9.10
C GLU A 62 17.17 10.57 -10.51
N GLY A 63 18.49 10.40 -10.65
CA GLY A 63 19.14 10.10 -11.94
C GLY A 63 18.96 8.66 -12.44
N GLN A 64 18.34 7.79 -11.63
CA GLN A 64 18.05 6.39 -11.98
C GLN A 64 16.55 6.14 -12.22
N GLN A 65 15.75 7.19 -12.10
CA GLN A 65 14.33 7.14 -12.38
C GLN A 65 14.11 7.02 -13.89
N PRO A 66 13.10 6.25 -14.34
CA PRO A 66 12.77 6.17 -15.76
C PRO A 66 12.37 7.56 -16.29
N PRO A 67 12.46 7.77 -17.62
CA PRO A 67 11.96 8.98 -18.23
C PRO A 67 10.43 9.08 -18.11
N PRO A 68 9.85 10.29 -18.30
CA PRO A 68 8.43 10.43 -18.57
C PRO A 68 7.99 9.67 -19.83
N GLY A 69 6.68 9.47 -19.97
CA GLY A 69 6.06 8.82 -21.10
C GLY A 69 4.55 9.05 -21.16
N ASP A 70 3.89 8.27 -22.00
CA ASP A 70 2.47 8.42 -22.31
C ASP A 70 1.56 8.05 -21.13
N CYS A 71 0.54 8.89 -20.89
CA CYS A 71 -0.39 8.71 -19.77
C CYS A 71 -1.46 7.65 -19.98
N ASP A 72 -1.74 7.26 -21.22
CA ASP A 72 -2.65 6.16 -21.54
C ASP A 72 -1.92 4.81 -21.41
N GLU A 73 -0.61 4.76 -21.63
CA GLU A 73 0.16 3.51 -21.58
C GLU A 73 0.75 3.17 -20.20
N LEU A 74 1.35 4.16 -19.52
CA LEU A 74 2.08 3.92 -18.27
C LEU A 74 1.24 3.40 -17.09
N PRO A 75 -0.06 3.72 -16.93
CA PRO A 75 -0.87 3.16 -15.84
C PRO A 75 -0.90 1.64 -15.81
N TYR A 76 -0.78 0.99 -16.98
CA TYR A 76 -0.79 -0.48 -17.10
C TYR A 76 0.57 -1.12 -16.79
N GLN A 77 1.62 -0.32 -16.59
CA GLN A 77 3.00 -0.77 -16.46
C GLN A 77 3.59 -0.49 -15.06
N VAL A 78 2.81 0.10 -14.15
CA VAL A 78 3.27 0.46 -12.80
C VAL A 78 3.59 -0.81 -11.98
N PRO A 79 4.85 -1.06 -11.62
CA PRO A 79 5.17 -2.24 -10.83
C PRO A 79 4.81 -2.05 -9.35
N PRO A 80 4.70 -3.14 -8.57
CA PRO A 80 4.51 -3.05 -7.13
C PRO A 80 5.57 -2.16 -6.46
N GLY A 81 5.13 -1.29 -5.54
CA GLY A 81 6.01 -0.36 -4.84
C GLY A 81 6.37 0.92 -5.62
N ALA A 82 6.02 1.01 -6.90
CA ALA A 82 6.12 2.24 -7.68
C ALA A 82 4.79 3.01 -7.69
N ARG A 83 4.83 4.28 -8.08
CA ARG A 83 3.63 5.13 -8.22
C ARG A 83 3.62 5.83 -9.57
N LEU A 84 2.43 6.06 -10.12
CA LEU A 84 2.27 6.91 -11.30
C LEU A 84 2.15 8.37 -10.88
N ILE A 85 3.02 9.22 -11.43
CA ILE A 85 3.00 10.67 -11.25
C ILE A 85 2.62 11.31 -12.56
N HIS A 86 1.82 12.37 -12.50
CA HIS A 86 1.38 13.14 -13.66
C HIS A 86 1.96 14.56 -13.58
N GLY A 87 2.25 15.13 -14.74
CA GLY A 87 2.59 16.54 -14.88
C GLY A 87 1.40 17.48 -14.78
#